data_AF-A0A7M2XIB8-F1
#
_entry.id   AF-A0A7M2XIB8-F1
#
_cell.length_a   1.000
_cell.length_b   1.000
_cell.length_c   1.000
_cell.angle_alpha   90.00
_cell.angle_beta   90.00
_cell.angle_gamma   90.00
#
_symmetry.space_group_name_H-M   'P 1'
#
loop_
_entity.id
_entity.type
_entity.pdbx_description
1 polymer ?
#
loop_
_entity_poly.entity_id
_entity_poly.type
_entity_poly.pdbx_seq_one_letter_code
_entity_poly.pdbx_strand_id
1 'polypeptide(L)'
;MGYAYYVLPDGREAGYGVEAECDHPGCATRIDRGLGYLCGEAPDGHRDPDEPGCGKYYCGQHQYAHECTNPVCDAYSDDDEQLCCGLARGHELPHRDQMKEQDFG
;
A
#
# COMPACT_ATOMS: atom_id res chain seq x y z
N MET A 1 3.93 -14.65 -2.03
CA MET A 1 5.40 -14.90 -2.17
C MET A 1 6.00 -13.74 -2.92
N GLY A 2 7.19 -13.25 -2.55
CA GLY A 2 7.86 -12.17 -3.29
C GLY A 2 9.38 -12.36 -3.33
N TYR A 3 10.06 -11.51 -4.09
CA TYR A 3 11.48 -11.64 -4.40
C TYR A 3 12.36 -10.92 -3.38
N ALA A 4 13.55 -11.46 -3.13
CA ALA A 4 14.54 -10.79 -2.28
C ALA A 4 15.08 -9.51 -2.91
N TYR A 5 15.26 -9.48 -4.23
CA TYR A 5 15.80 -8.33 -4.97
C TYR A 5 15.30 -8.33 -6.40
N TYR A 6 14.89 -7.17 -6.91
CA TYR A 6 14.55 -6.90 -8.31
C TYR A 6 14.61 -5.40 -8.59
N VAL A 7 14.69 -5.04 -9.88
CA VAL A 7 14.75 -3.64 -10.34
C VAL A 7 13.51 -3.35 -11.17
N LEU A 8 12.78 -2.30 -10.81
CA LEU A 8 11.61 -1.82 -11.53
C LEU A 8 11.99 -1.16 -12.86
N PRO A 9 11.06 -0.99 -13.82
CA PRO A 9 11.35 -0.33 -15.09
C PRO A 9 11.91 1.10 -14.98
N ASP A 10 11.67 1.77 -13.85
CA ASP A 10 12.21 3.11 -13.55
C ASP A 10 13.59 3.10 -12.87
N GLY A 11 14.18 1.93 -12.70
CA GLY A 11 15.48 1.73 -12.08
C GLY A 11 15.47 1.64 -10.56
N ARG A 12 14.30 1.74 -9.89
CA ARG A 12 14.21 1.57 -8.45
C ARG A 12 14.41 0.11 -8.04
N GLU A 13 15.19 -0.11 -7.01
CA GLU A 13 15.38 -1.42 -6.39
C GLU A 13 14.24 -1.73 -5.42
N ALA A 14 13.72 -2.96 -5.46
CA ALA A 14 12.65 -3.46 -4.60
C ALA A 14 12.91 -4.91 -4.18
N GLY A 15 12.22 -5.36 -3.13
CA GLY A 15 12.33 -6.69 -2.55
C GLY A 15 12.74 -6.71 -1.08
N TYR A 16 12.56 -7.87 -0.45
CA TYR A 16 12.77 -8.07 0.99
C TYR A 16 14.24 -7.95 1.44
N GLY A 17 15.19 -7.98 0.50
CA GLY A 17 16.62 -7.80 0.73
C GLY A 17 17.12 -6.38 0.42
N VAL A 18 16.23 -5.45 0.04
CA VAL A 18 16.57 -4.05 -0.26
C VAL A 18 16.27 -3.21 0.97
N GLU A 19 17.30 -2.88 1.76
CA GLU A 19 17.18 -1.98 2.89
C GLU A 19 16.79 -0.56 2.44
N ALA A 20 15.85 0.05 3.16
CA ALA A 20 15.42 1.42 2.94
C ALA A 20 14.98 2.10 4.24
N GLU A 21 14.70 3.39 4.15
CA GLU A 21 13.99 4.14 5.19
C GLU A 21 12.53 4.32 4.78
N CYS A 22 11.67 4.53 5.77
CA CYS A 22 10.28 4.90 5.56
C CYS A 22 10.15 6.15 4.68
N ASP A 23 9.31 6.12 3.65
CA ASP A 23 9.09 7.25 2.73
C ASP A 23 8.24 8.37 3.36
N HIS A 24 7.77 8.22 4.61
CA HIS A 24 7.06 9.28 5.31
C HIS A 24 8.04 10.41 5.70
N PRO A 25 7.73 11.68 5.38
CA PRO A 25 8.59 12.81 5.73
C PRO A 25 8.95 12.82 7.22
N GLY A 26 10.25 12.88 7.52
CA GLY A 26 10.76 12.92 8.90
C GLY A 26 10.80 11.57 9.64
N CYS A 27 10.49 10.45 8.99
CA CYS A 27 10.60 9.12 9.58
C CYS A 27 11.88 8.41 9.10
N ALA A 28 12.78 8.07 10.03
CA ALA A 28 14.02 7.34 9.75
C ALA A 28 13.95 5.84 10.12
N THR A 29 12.73 5.29 10.24
CA THR A 29 12.55 3.87 10.57
C THR A 29 13.09 3.03 9.43
N ARG A 30 14.03 2.13 9.73
CA ARG A 30 14.59 1.18 8.78
C ARG A 30 13.53 0.13 8.43
N ILE A 31 13.39 -0.12 7.14
CA ILE A 31 12.47 -1.09 6.54
C ILE A 31 13.19 -1.83 5.41
N ASP A 32 12.50 -2.76 4.76
CA ASP A 32 12.85 -3.25 3.43
C ASP A 32 11.83 -2.77 2.39
N ARG A 33 12.18 -2.84 1.11
CA ARG A 33 11.26 -2.56 0.00
C ARG A 33 10.48 -3.79 -0.45
N GLY A 34 10.13 -4.65 0.49
CA GLY A 34 9.20 -5.76 0.28
C GLY A 34 7.73 -5.30 0.33
N LEU A 35 6.84 -6.19 -0.11
CA LEU A 35 5.40 -5.90 -0.19
C LEU A 35 4.77 -5.61 1.17
N GLY A 36 5.36 -6.09 2.27
CA GLY A 36 4.87 -5.82 3.63
C GLY A 36 5.01 -4.36 4.07
N TYR A 37 5.80 -3.55 3.34
CA TYR A 37 5.93 -2.11 3.58
C TYR A 37 5.33 -1.25 2.45
N LEU A 38 4.90 -1.87 1.35
CA LEU A 38 4.40 -1.17 0.17
C LEU A 38 2.99 -0.61 0.41
N CYS A 39 2.75 0.63 0.00
CA CYS A 39 1.40 1.12 -0.24
C CYS A 39 0.96 0.73 -1.66
N GLY A 40 0.15 -0.34 -1.75
CA GLY A 40 -0.39 -0.90 -2.98
C GLY A 40 -0.17 -2.40 -3.09
N GLU A 41 -0.56 -2.99 -4.22
CA GLU A 41 -0.40 -4.42 -4.47
C GLU A 41 0.90 -4.74 -5.22
N ALA A 42 1.29 -3.91 -6.19
CA ALA A 42 2.56 -3.99 -6.87
C ALA A 42 3.41 -2.70 -6.72
N PRO A 43 4.75 -2.81 -6.64
CA PRO A 43 5.63 -1.65 -6.52
C PRO A 43 5.50 -0.64 -7.66
N ASP A 44 5.28 -1.12 -8.88
CA ASP A 44 5.02 -0.33 -10.08
C ASP A 44 3.54 -0.08 -10.34
N GLY A 45 2.66 -0.66 -9.51
CA GLY A 45 1.21 -0.56 -9.59
C GLY A 45 0.67 0.87 -9.58
N HIS A 46 1.32 1.80 -8.87
CA HIS A 46 0.97 3.22 -8.87
C HIS A 46 0.98 3.91 -10.27
N ARG A 47 1.45 3.22 -11.31
CA ARG A 47 1.43 3.66 -12.72
C ARG A 47 0.21 3.14 -13.47
N ASP A 48 -0.43 2.11 -12.95
CA ASP A 48 -1.64 1.50 -13.48
C ASP A 48 -2.86 2.13 -12.80
N PRO A 49 -3.82 2.71 -13.56
CA PRO A 49 -5.05 3.25 -12.98
C PRO A 49 -5.91 2.18 -12.27
N ASP A 50 -5.72 0.91 -12.61
CA ASP A 50 -6.45 -0.22 -12.05
C ASP A 50 -5.77 -0.82 -10.82
N GLU A 51 -4.66 -0.23 -10.32
CA GLU A 51 -3.99 -0.70 -9.10
C GLU A 51 -4.10 0.30 -7.94
N PRO A 52 -4.35 -0.20 -6.71
CA PRO A 52 -4.38 0.65 -5.53
C PRO A 52 -2.96 1.00 -5.06
N GLY A 53 -2.82 2.15 -4.41
CA GLY A 53 -1.59 2.59 -3.75
C GLY A 53 -0.74 3.60 -4.52
N CYS A 54 0.20 4.23 -3.80
CA CYS A 54 1.08 5.26 -4.36
C CYS A 54 2.51 4.75 -4.67
N GLY A 55 2.79 3.45 -4.50
CA GLY A 55 4.08 2.86 -4.87
C GLY A 55 5.25 3.25 -3.97
N LYS A 56 4.97 3.80 -2.79
CA LYS A 56 5.94 4.16 -1.75
C LYS A 56 5.94 3.13 -0.62
N TYR A 57 7.00 3.12 0.17
CA TYR A 57 7.21 2.17 1.26
C TYR A 57 7.17 2.86 2.61
N TYR A 58 6.31 2.37 3.51
CA TYR A 58 6.09 2.95 4.82
C TYR A 58 6.25 1.91 5.91
N CYS A 59 6.78 2.31 7.06
CA CYS A 59 6.77 1.47 8.26
C CYS A 59 5.33 1.21 8.73
N GLY A 60 5.12 0.21 9.60
CA GLY A 60 3.77 -0.17 10.04
C GLY A 60 2.94 0.96 10.67
N GLN A 61 3.56 2.00 11.22
CA GLN A 61 2.84 3.19 11.71
C GLN A 61 2.30 4.07 10.56
N HIS A 62 3.10 4.27 9.52
CA HIS A 62 2.78 5.18 8.42
C HIS A 62 2.09 4.49 7.24
N GLN A 63 2.06 3.15 7.17
CA GLN A 63 1.26 2.42 6.17
C GLN A 63 -0.21 2.84 6.21
N TYR A 64 -0.74 3.05 7.41
CA TYR A 64 -2.13 3.42 7.62
C TYR A 64 -2.34 4.94 7.67
N ALA A 65 -1.30 5.70 8.04
CA ALA A 65 -1.33 7.15 8.19
C ALA A 65 -0.23 7.84 7.36
N HIS A 66 -0.48 8.00 6.05
CA HIS A 66 0.37 8.78 5.14
C HIS A 66 -0.46 9.54 4.11
N GLU A 67 0.15 10.56 3.51
CA GLU A 67 -0.39 11.32 2.39
C GLU A 67 -0.29 10.50 1.10
N CYS A 68 -1.27 9.62 0.88
CA CYS A 68 -1.42 8.89 -0.37
C CYS A 68 -2.07 9.77 -1.43
N THR A 69 -1.61 9.69 -2.68
CA THR A 69 -2.26 10.38 -3.81
C THR A 69 -3.63 9.80 -4.13
N ASN A 70 -3.87 8.52 -3.79
CA ASN A 70 -5.14 7.86 -4.08
C ASN A 70 -6.17 8.24 -3.00
N PRO A 71 -7.40 8.58 -3.40
CA PRO A 71 -8.46 8.94 -2.48
C PRO A 71 -8.77 7.78 -1.52
N VAL A 72 -9.14 8.13 -0.29
CA VAL A 72 -9.68 7.15 0.67
C VAL A 72 -11.08 6.78 0.21
N CYS A 73 -11.40 5.49 0.22
CA CYS A 73 -12.75 4.97 0.00
C CYS A 73 -13.28 4.31 1.28
N ASP A 74 -14.57 4.51 1.54
CA ASP A 74 -15.31 3.82 2.62
C ASP A 74 -16.30 2.80 2.04
N ALA A 75 -16.02 2.31 0.82
CA ALA A 75 -16.84 1.29 0.16
C ALA A 75 -16.46 -0.09 0.70
N TYR A 76 -17.23 -0.53 1.69
CA TYR A 76 -17.20 -1.88 2.21
C TYR A 76 -18.48 -2.61 1.77
N SER A 77 -18.41 -3.93 1.58
CA SER A 77 -19.63 -4.71 1.46
C SER A 77 -20.42 -4.63 2.77
N ASP A 78 -21.75 -4.42 2.67
CA ASP A 78 -22.66 -4.50 3.82
C ASP A 78 -22.70 -5.91 4.44
N ASP A 79 -22.32 -6.94 3.66
CA ASP A 79 -22.39 -8.35 4.04
C ASP A 79 -21.04 -8.90 4.56
N ASP A 80 -19.91 -8.30 4.15
CA ASP A 80 -18.58 -8.75 4.55
C ASP A 80 -17.61 -7.56 4.67
N GLU A 81 -17.30 -7.20 5.90
CA GLU A 81 -16.36 -6.15 6.27
C GLU A 81 -14.90 -6.43 5.85
N GLN A 82 -14.58 -7.66 5.39
CA GLN A 82 -13.30 -7.99 4.76
C GLN A 82 -13.30 -7.75 3.24
N LEU A 83 -14.45 -7.53 2.62
CA LEU A 83 -14.56 -7.11 1.22
C LEU A 83 -14.42 -5.59 1.13
N CYS A 84 -13.17 -5.16 1.25
CA CYS A 84 -12.75 -3.78 1.02
C CYS A 84 -12.67 -3.47 -0.48
N CYS A 85 -12.23 -2.26 -0.80
CA CYS A 85 -12.54 -1.58 -2.05
C CYS A 85 -12.24 -2.35 -3.34
N GLY A 86 -11.14 -3.12 -3.40
CA GLY A 86 -10.73 -3.86 -4.59
C GLY A 86 -11.66 -5.01 -4.96
N LEU A 87 -12.53 -5.44 -4.03
CA LEU A 87 -13.41 -6.59 -4.20
C LEU A 87 -14.90 -6.21 -4.25
N ALA A 88 -15.22 -4.93 -4.03
CA ALA A 88 -16.59 -4.43 -4.08
C ALA A 88 -17.10 -4.36 -5.54
N ARG A 89 -18.24 -4.99 -5.81
CA ARG A 89 -18.81 -5.06 -7.16
C ARG A 89 -19.18 -3.66 -7.68
N GLY A 90 -18.55 -3.25 -8.79
CA GLY A 90 -18.80 -1.95 -9.42
C GLY A 90 -18.01 -0.78 -8.81
N HIS A 91 -16.99 -1.07 -8.01
CA HIS A 91 -16.10 -0.06 -7.44
C HIS A 91 -14.86 0.10 -8.33
N GLU A 92 -14.64 1.32 -8.84
CA GLU A 92 -13.59 1.65 -9.80
C GLU A 92 -12.36 2.23 -9.10
N LEU A 93 -11.22 1.54 -9.23
CA LEU A 93 -9.89 1.99 -8.79
C LEU A 93 -9.44 3.25 -9.55
N PRO A 94 -8.51 4.06 -9.01
CA PRO A 94 -7.69 3.81 -7.83
C PRO A 94 -8.20 4.52 -6.57
N HIS A 95 -8.32 3.77 -5.48
CA HIS A 95 -8.62 4.28 -4.13
C HIS A 95 -7.96 3.38 -3.08
N ARG A 96 -7.84 3.86 -1.84
CA ARG A 96 -7.28 3.10 -0.71
C ARG A 96 -8.34 2.87 0.36
N ASP A 97 -8.28 1.72 1.01
CA ASP A 97 -9.16 1.38 2.11
C ASP A 97 -9.01 2.34 3.30
N GLN A 98 -10.13 2.75 3.88
CA GLN A 98 -10.15 3.47 5.14
C GLN A 98 -9.91 2.50 6.30
N MET A 99 -8.87 2.73 7.11
CA MET A 99 -8.72 1.94 8.33
C MET A 99 -9.91 2.23 9.27
N LYS A 100 -10.87 1.30 9.37
CA LYS A 100 -11.81 1.29 10.49
C LYS A 100 -11.03 0.82 11.71
N GLU A 101 -10.98 1.67 12.74
CA GLU A 101 -10.39 1.34 14.03
C GLU A 101 -11.01 0.00 14.49
N GLN A 102 -10.22 -1.08 14.48
CA GLN A 102 -10.68 -2.32 15.09
C GLN A 102 -10.67 -2.06 16.60
N ASP A 103 -11.87 -1.92 17.15
CA ASP A 103 -12.13 -1.88 18.59
C ASP A 103 -11.63 -3.22 19.17
N PHE A 104 -10.38 -3.23 19.62
CA PHE A 104 -9.86 -4.31 20.46
C PHE A 104 -10.48 -4.12 21.85
N GLY A 105 -11.75 -4.52 21.98
CA GLY A 105 -12.46 -4.67 23.24
C GLY A 105 -11.94 -5.83 24.08
#